data_AF-A0A538SU89-F1
#
_entry.id   AF-A0A538SU89-F1
#
_cell.length_a   1.000
_cell.length_b   1.000
_cell.length_c   1.000
_cell.angle_alpha   90.00
_cell.angle_beta   90.00
_cell.angle_gamma   90.00
#
_symmetry.space_group_name_H-M   'P 1'
#
loop_
_entity.id
_entity.type
_entity.pdbx_description
1 polymer ?
#
loop_
_entity_poly.entity_id
_entity_poly.type
_entity_poly.pdbx_seq_one_letter_code
_entity_poly.pdbx_strand_id
1 'polypeptide(L)'
;MKTRMTFALLVLALVPSWMTTRAAAQGTATTGTVQVTPPKPAPAKAPAAAAGKATAKATTAKATTAKSTKAEGAAAKVGPRSIIGEVVDPACWIVNGAKGPSHKECAIACAKAGQVLAIVENKTQKLYMVATDKPGEDPNKGLIDYVGQTVLVKGRVYSRGGATGIKVASVEPYSPTAVPTE
;
A
#
# COMPACT_ATOMS: atom_id res chain seq x y z
N MET A 1 -51.68 59.60 -25.20
CA MET A 1 -50.38 59.55 -24.52
C MET A 1 -50.33 58.30 -23.65
N LYS A 2 -49.18 57.63 -23.64
CA LYS A 2 -48.95 56.23 -23.24
C LYS A 2 -49.34 55.91 -21.80
N THR A 3 -50.14 54.84 -21.62
CA THR A 3 -50.22 54.15 -20.33
C THR A 3 -50.18 52.64 -20.55
N ARG A 4 -49.31 52.02 -19.74
CA ARG A 4 -48.78 50.66 -19.81
C ARG A 4 -49.82 49.65 -19.32
N MET A 5 -49.81 48.43 -19.87
CA MET A 5 -50.18 47.24 -19.08
C MET A 5 -49.61 45.96 -19.70
N THR A 6 -48.52 45.51 -19.09
CA THR A 6 -47.89 44.19 -19.22
C THR A 6 -48.76 43.14 -18.52
N PHE A 7 -49.22 42.12 -19.24
CA PHE A 7 -49.75 40.87 -18.66
C PHE A 7 -48.65 39.81 -18.72
N ALA A 8 -47.97 39.59 -17.58
CA ALA A 8 -47.12 38.43 -17.37
C ALA A 8 -47.99 37.29 -16.84
N LEU A 9 -48.02 36.19 -17.59
CA LEU A 9 -48.66 34.94 -17.22
C LEU A 9 -47.81 34.28 -16.11
N LEU A 10 -48.32 34.33 -14.88
CA LEU A 10 -47.70 33.72 -13.70
C LEU A 10 -48.14 32.25 -13.63
N VAL A 11 -47.23 31.34 -13.93
CA VAL A 11 -47.41 29.89 -13.71
C VAL A 11 -47.34 29.62 -12.21
N LEU A 12 -48.48 29.24 -11.63
CA LEU A 12 -48.61 28.87 -10.23
C LEU A 12 -48.01 27.47 -10.01
N ALA A 13 -46.71 27.39 -9.70
CA ALA A 13 -46.10 26.15 -9.24
C ALA A 13 -46.55 25.88 -7.80
N LEU A 14 -47.33 24.81 -7.61
CA LEU A 14 -47.61 24.21 -6.30
C LEU A 14 -46.30 23.75 -5.68
N VAL A 15 -45.89 24.40 -4.59
CA VAL A 15 -44.81 23.92 -3.71
C VAL A 15 -45.43 22.98 -2.67
N PRO A 16 -45.01 21.69 -2.60
CA PRO A 16 -45.54 20.76 -1.62
C PRO A 16 -45.10 21.10 -0.19
N SER A 17 -46.08 21.03 0.73
CA SER A 17 -46.05 21.47 2.13
C SER A 17 -45.28 20.52 3.06
N TRP A 18 -43.96 20.42 2.89
CA TRP A 18 -43.09 19.68 3.82
C TRP A 18 -41.74 20.36 4.09
N MET A 19 -41.65 21.68 3.83
CA MET A 19 -40.45 22.48 4.11
C MET A 19 -40.79 23.84 4.74
N THR A 20 -40.96 23.87 6.07
CA THR A 20 -40.68 24.98 7.02
C THR A 20 -41.24 24.52 8.38
N THR A 21 -40.60 24.56 9.55
CA THR A 21 -39.36 25.16 10.05
C THR A 21 -39.14 24.51 11.42
N ARG A 22 -37.91 24.17 11.81
CA ARG A 22 -37.60 24.12 13.24
C ARG A 22 -36.28 24.82 13.50
N ALA A 23 -36.42 25.94 14.18
CA ALA A 23 -35.38 26.88 14.54
C ALA A 23 -34.38 26.28 15.54
N ALA A 24 -33.23 26.93 15.56
CA ALA A 24 -32.05 26.68 16.36
C ALA A 24 -32.34 26.47 17.85
N ALA A 25 -31.70 25.44 18.42
CA ALA A 25 -31.30 25.40 19.80
C ALA A 25 -29.78 25.20 19.81
N GLN A 26 -29.09 26.17 20.39
CA GLN A 26 -27.65 26.23 20.55
C GLN A 26 -27.23 25.13 21.54
N GLY A 27 -26.61 24.07 21.03
CA GLY A 27 -25.93 23.06 21.83
C GLY A 27 -24.50 23.51 22.08
N THR A 28 -24.18 23.72 23.36
CA THR A 28 -22.86 24.06 23.86
C THR A 28 -21.82 23.01 23.44
N ALA A 29 -20.73 23.47 22.84
CA ALA A 29 -19.55 22.67 22.56
C ALA A 29 -18.94 22.21 23.89
N THR A 30 -19.21 20.96 24.27
CA THR A 30 -18.38 20.24 25.22
C THR A 30 -17.20 19.67 24.45
N THR A 31 -16.04 20.29 24.64
CA THR A 31 -14.72 19.75 24.27
C THR A 31 -14.51 18.46 25.07
N GLY A 32 -15.02 17.34 24.54
CA GLY A 32 -14.69 16.01 25.00
C GLY A 32 -13.36 15.60 24.37
N THR A 33 -12.28 15.71 25.13
CA THR A 33 -11.00 15.07 24.82
C THR A 33 -11.21 13.56 24.74
N VAL A 34 -11.36 13.03 23.52
CA VAL A 34 -11.22 11.59 23.27
C VAL A 34 -9.74 11.26 23.40
N GLN A 35 -9.32 10.94 24.63
CA GLN A 35 -8.02 10.31 24.86
C GLN A 35 -8.09 8.89 24.31
N VAL A 36 -7.56 8.70 23.11
CA VAL A 36 -7.20 7.36 22.62
C VAL A 36 -5.99 6.92 23.43
N THR A 37 -6.24 6.18 24.50
CA THR A 37 -5.18 5.51 25.26
C THR A 37 -4.70 4.32 24.42
N PRO A 38 -3.40 4.20 24.09
CA PRO A 38 -2.89 3.02 23.43
C PRO A 38 -3.09 1.79 24.33
N PRO A 39 -3.43 0.61 23.79
CA PRO A 39 -3.56 -0.59 24.61
C PRO A 39 -2.22 -0.92 25.26
N LYS A 40 -2.22 -0.94 26.59
CA LYS A 40 -1.14 -1.48 27.42
C LYS A 40 -0.84 -2.92 26.96
N PRO A 41 0.43 -3.27 26.63
CA PRO A 41 0.77 -4.64 26.29
C PRO A 41 0.45 -5.54 27.49
N ALA A 42 -0.43 -6.51 27.26
CA ALA A 42 -0.74 -7.54 28.23
C ALA A 42 0.56 -8.30 28.57
N PRO A 43 0.89 -8.52 29.86
CA PRO A 43 2.03 -9.34 30.22
C PRO A 43 1.79 -10.76 29.71
N ALA A 44 2.74 -11.26 28.92
CA ALA A 44 2.79 -12.64 28.48
C ALA A 44 2.69 -13.57 29.70
N LYS A 45 1.55 -14.24 29.84
CA LYS A 45 1.37 -15.28 30.84
C LYS A 45 2.14 -16.50 30.34
N ALA A 46 3.34 -16.68 30.88
CA ALA A 46 4.10 -17.91 30.75
C ALA A 46 3.22 -19.09 31.20
N PRO A 47 3.06 -20.16 30.39
CA PRO A 47 2.41 -21.36 30.88
C PRO A 47 3.31 -22.01 31.92
N ALA A 48 2.72 -22.24 33.09
CA ALA A 48 3.30 -22.91 34.22
C ALA A 48 3.78 -24.32 33.85
N ALA A 49 5.00 -24.64 34.30
CA ALA A 49 5.52 -25.99 34.33
C ALA A 49 4.65 -26.86 35.26
N ALA A 50 3.97 -27.85 34.69
CA ALA A 50 3.41 -28.97 35.44
C ALA A 50 4.33 -30.17 35.28
N ALA A 51 4.86 -30.63 36.40
CA ALA A 51 5.66 -31.83 36.52
C ALA A 51 4.81 -33.06 36.18
N GLY A 52 5.23 -33.81 35.16
CA GLY A 52 4.74 -35.15 34.86
C GLY A 52 5.91 -36.14 34.87
N LYS A 53 6.02 -36.94 35.93
CA LYS A 53 6.86 -38.14 35.95
C LYS A 53 6.24 -39.16 35.00
N ALA A 54 6.99 -39.59 33.97
CA ALA A 54 6.71 -40.85 33.29
C ALA A 54 8.02 -41.45 32.75
N THR A 55 8.38 -42.55 33.40
CA THR A 55 9.32 -43.62 33.08
C THR A 55 9.83 -43.74 31.64
N ALA A 56 11.16 -43.87 31.56
CA ALA A 56 11.93 -44.27 30.40
C ALA A 56 11.46 -45.60 29.80
N LYS A 57 11.33 -45.63 28.48
CA LYS A 57 11.60 -46.83 27.69
C LYS A 57 12.44 -46.43 26.48
N ALA A 58 13.71 -46.79 26.55
CA ALA A 58 14.67 -46.64 25.48
C ALA A 58 14.28 -47.56 24.32
N THR A 59 14.04 -46.98 23.15
CA THR A 59 14.09 -47.67 21.87
C THR A 59 15.03 -46.91 20.96
N THR A 60 16.15 -47.56 20.67
CA THR A 60 17.28 -47.10 19.87
C THR A 60 16.85 -46.74 18.45
N ALA A 61 16.54 -45.46 18.21
CA ALA A 61 16.43 -44.92 16.86
C ALA A 61 17.80 -44.43 16.41
N LYS A 62 18.37 -45.17 15.46
CA LYS A 62 19.62 -44.90 14.75
C LYS A 62 19.63 -43.45 14.24
N ALA A 63 20.44 -42.60 14.88
CA ALA A 63 20.73 -41.25 14.44
C ALA A 63 21.49 -41.32 13.11
N THR A 64 20.77 -41.30 11.98
CA THR A 64 21.37 -40.85 10.72
C THR A 64 21.60 -39.36 10.84
N THR A 65 22.87 -38.99 10.98
CA THR A 65 23.37 -37.62 10.88
C THR A 65 22.96 -37.05 9.52
N ALA A 66 21.78 -36.44 9.47
CA ALA A 66 21.42 -35.53 8.39
C ALA A 66 22.35 -34.32 8.54
N LYS A 67 23.41 -34.32 7.73
CA LYS A 67 24.30 -33.18 7.54
C LYS A 67 23.43 -32.05 6.98
N SER A 68 22.89 -31.21 7.85
CA SER A 68 22.25 -29.95 7.48
C SER A 68 23.27 -29.13 6.71
N THR A 69 23.20 -29.20 5.38
CA THR A 69 23.85 -28.23 4.51
C THR A 69 23.13 -26.91 4.75
N LYS A 70 23.69 -26.11 5.66
CA LYS A 70 23.38 -24.69 5.78
C LYS A 70 23.77 -24.02 4.46
N ALA A 71 22.86 -24.03 3.51
CA ALA A 71 22.82 -23.11 2.39
C ALA A 71 21.55 -22.27 2.55
N GLU A 72 21.46 -21.55 3.67
CA GLU A 72 20.44 -20.53 3.82
C GLU A 72 20.84 -19.33 2.97
N GLY A 73 20.03 -19.09 1.95
CA GLY A 73 20.40 -18.41 0.71
C GLY A 73 21.08 -17.07 0.91
N ALA A 74 22.23 -16.86 0.27
CA ALA A 74 22.69 -15.53 -0.06
C ALA A 74 21.78 -14.93 -1.14
N ALA A 75 21.56 -13.62 -1.12
CA ALA A 75 20.85 -12.95 -2.21
C ALA A 75 21.65 -13.12 -3.52
N ALA A 76 21.06 -13.78 -4.51
CA ALA A 76 21.63 -13.84 -5.85
C ALA A 76 21.49 -12.44 -6.48
N LYS A 77 22.63 -11.80 -6.78
CA LYS A 77 22.65 -10.56 -7.56
C LYS A 77 22.38 -10.93 -9.01
N VAL A 78 21.21 -10.57 -9.53
CA VAL A 78 20.81 -10.86 -10.93
C VAL A 78 21.42 -9.82 -11.90
N GLY A 79 22.05 -8.76 -11.37
CA GLY A 79 22.78 -7.75 -12.14
C GLY A 79 21.97 -6.48 -12.41
N PRO A 80 22.54 -5.53 -13.17
CA PRO A 80 21.82 -4.34 -13.62
C PRO A 80 20.68 -4.72 -14.59
N ARG A 81 19.53 -4.06 -14.46
CA ARG A 81 18.32 -4.26 -15.28
C ARG A 81 17.64 -2.91 -15.56
N SER A 82 16.98 -2.83 -16.70
CA SER A 82 16.01 -1.79 -17.05
C SER A 82 14.62 -2.41 -17.07
N ILE A 83 13.70 -1.89 -16.27
CA ILE A 83 12.35 -2.42 -16.08
C ILE A 83 11.36 -1.35 -16.48
N ILE A 84 10.45 -1.69 -17.39
CA ILE A 84 9.28 -0.85 -17.67
C ILE A 84 8.13 -1.42 -16.84
N GLY A 85 7.62 -0.60 -15.93
CA GLY A 85 6.61 -1.06 -14.98
C GLY A 85 5.87 0.09 -14.33
N GLU A 86 4.88 -0.25 -13.53
CA GLU A 86 4.06 0.71 -12.81
C GLU A 86 4.47 0.77 -11.33
N VAL A 87 4.51 1.96 -10.76
CA VAL A 87 4.75 2.15 -9.31
C VAL A 87 3.44 1.95 -8.56
N VAL A 88 3.41 0.97 -7.65
CA VAL A 88 2.21 0.55 -6.92
C VAL A 88 2.45 0.43 -5.41
N ASP A 89 1.36 0.44 -4.64
CA ASP A 89 1.37 -0.15 -3.30
C ASP A 89 1.28 -1.68 -3.41
N PRO A 90 2.27 -2.43 -2.91
CA PRO A 90 2.29 -3.88 -3.06
C PRO A 90 1.14 -4.56 -2.31
N ALA A 91 0.68 -4.04 -1.17
CA ALA A 91 -0.38 -4.68 -0.41
C ALA A 91 -1.71 -4.65 -1.17
N CYS A 92 -2.11 -3.47 -1.68
CA CYS A 92 -3.28 -3.36 -2.54
C CYS A 92 -3.12 -4.18 -3.82
N TRP A 93 -2.01 -4.04 -4.54
CA TRP A 93 -1.81 -4.77 -5.79
C TRP A 93 -1.89 -6.31 -5.61
N ILE A 94 -1.30 -6.86 -4.55
CA ILE A 94 -1.34 -8.32 -4.28
C ILE A 94 -2.77 -8.78 -3.96
N VAL A 95 -3.52 -8.03 -3.14
CA VAL A 95 -4.81 -8.49 -2.60
C VAL A 95 -5.95 -8.30 -3.61
N ASN A 96 -5.98 -7.17 -4.32
CA ASN A 96 -7.11 -6.80 -5.18
C ASN A 96 -6.70 -6.32 -6.58
N GLY A 97 -5.40 -6.36 -6.90
CA GLY A 97 -4.91 -5.92 -8.20
C GLY A 97 -4.96 -4.40 -8.42
N ALA A 98 -5.26 -3.60 -7.39
CA ALA A 98 -5.40 -2.16 -7.54
C ALA A 98 -4.07 -1.50 -7.90
N LYS A 99 -4.14 -0.66 -8.94
CA LYS A 99 -3.05 0.12 -9.51
C LYS A 99 -3.62 1.20 -10.43
N GLY A 100 -2.76 2.03 -10.97
CA GLY A 100 -3.06 3.05 -11.96
C GLY A 100 -3.48 4.38 -11.34
N PRO A 101 -3.87 5.36 -12.19
CA PRO A 101 -4.22 6.70 -11.74
C PRO A 101 -5.35 6.73 -10.70
N SER A 102 -6.32 5.83 -10.80
CA SER A 102 -7.46 5.74 -9.86
C SER A 102 -7.08 5.25 -8.46
N HIS A 103 -5.88 4.68 -8.31
CA HIS A 103 -5.38 4.16 -7.03
C HIS A 103 -4.21 5.00 -6.47
N LYS A 104 -3.89 6.13 -7.12
CA LYS A 104 -2.71 6.93 -6.79
C LYS A 104 -2.78 7.51 -5.39
N GLU A 105 -3.87 8.15 -5.01
CA GLU A 105 -4.02 8.83 -3.72
C GLU A 105 -3.94 7.83 -2.56
N CYS A 106 -4.55 6.65 -2.73
CA CYS A 106 -4.51 5.57 -1.75
C CYS A 106 -3.08 5.05 -1.57
N ALA A 107 -2.40 4.73 -2.67
CA ALA A 107 -1.01 4.26 -2.62
C ALA A 107 -0.04 5.31 -2.05
N ILE A 108 -0.25 6.61 -2.33
CA ILE A 108 0.53 7.70 -1.71
C ILE A 108 0.30 7.76 -0.20
N ALA A 109 -0.94 7.59 0.27
CA ALA A 109 -1.24 7.56 1.70
C ALA A 109 -0.53 6.40 2.40
N CYS A 110 -0.55 5.20 1.80
CA CYS A 110 0.20 4.03 2.25
C CYS A 110 1.71 4.30 2.31
N ALA A 111 2.28 4.89 1.25
CA ALA A 111 3.71 5.22 1.21
C ALA A 111 4.11 6.22 2.31
N LYS A 112 3.28 7.23 2.57
CA LYS A 112 3.48 8.20 3.66
C LYS A 112 3.35 7.59 5.05
N ALA A 113 2.58 6.50 5.19
CA ALA A 113 2.49 5.71 6.41
C ALA A 113 3.68 4.74 6.60
N GLY A 114 4.63 4.71 5.67
CA GLY A 114 5.84 3.88 5.74
C GLY A 114 5.75 2.56 4.98
N GLN A 115 4.69 2.31 4.21
CA GLN A 115 4.66 1.16 3.32
C GLN A 115 5.64 1.34 2.17
N VAL A 116 6.44 0.31 1.91
CA VAL A 116 7.40 0.32 0.81
C VAL A 116 6.67 0.12 -0.51
N LEU A 117 6.87 1.06 -1.44
CA LEU A 117 6.36 0.96 -2.80
C LEU A 117 7.05 -0.15 -3.57
N ALA A 118 6.39 -0.64 -4.61
CA ALA A 118 6.90 -1.67 -5.49
C ALA A 118 6.72 -1.29 -6.96
N ILE A 119 7.41 -2.01 -7.84
CA ILE A 119 7.28 -1.85 -9.29
C ILE A 119 6.70 -3.16 -9.85
N VAL A 120 5.59 -3.05 -10.59
CA VAL A 120 5.01 -4.17 -11.33
C VAL A 120 5.48 -4.07 -12.77
N GLU A 121 6.31 -5.01 -13.22
CA GLU A 121 6.81 -5.02 -14.60
C GLU A 121 5.69 -5.34 -15.60
N ASN A 122 5.56 -4.52 -16.65
CA ASN A 122 4.43 -4.61 -17.58
C ASN A 122 4.38 -5.97 -18.31
N LYS A 123 5.53 -6.50 -18.75
CA LYS A 123 5.59 -7.72 -19.56
C LYS A 123 5.36 -9.00 -18.74
N THR A 124 5.95 -9.06 -17.56
CA THR A 124 6.02 -10.31 -16.77
C THR A 124 5.03 -10.32 -15.61
N GLN A 125 4.43 -9.17 -15.30
CA GLN A 125 3.65 -8.93 -14.08
C GLN A 125 4.41 -9.29 -12.80
N LYS A 126 5.76 -9.33 -12.85
CA LYS A 126 6.59 -9.54 -11.66
C LYS A 126 6.59 -8.28 -10.80
N LEU A 127 6.38 -8.49 -9.50
CA LEU A 127 6.50 -7.47 -8.48
C LEU A 127 7.96 -7.38 -8.01
N TYR A 128 8.51 -6.18 -8.05
CA TYR A 128 9.84 -5.86 -7.54
C TYR A 128 9.70 -4.94 -6.34
N MET A 129 10.04 -5.45 -5.15
CA MET A 129 10.08 -4.63 -3.93
C MET A 129 11.25 -3.65 -4.00
N VAL A 130 11.01 -2.39 -3.66
CA VAL A 130 12.08 -1.38 -3.68
C VAL A 130 12.96 -1.55 -2.44
N ALA A 131 14.28 -1.48 -2.64
CA ALA A 131 15.27 -1.62 -1.58
C ALA A 131 16.30 -0.48 -1.64
N THR A 132 16.84 -0.12 -0.47
CA THR A 132 17.90 0.89 -0.29
C THR A 132 19.23 0.23 0.05
N ASP A 133 20.31 1.02 0.04
CA ASP A 133 21.64 0.54 0.44
C ASP A 133 21.83 0.53 1.97
N LYS A 134 21.20 1.48 2.68
CA LYS A 134 21.35 1.60 4.13
C LYS A 134 20.04 1.36 4.88
N PRO A 135 20.08 0.69 6.05
CA PRO A 135 18.95 0.62 6.95
C PRO A 135 18.44 2.01 7.34
N GLY A 136 17.12 2.18 7.40
CA GLY A 136 16.49 3.44 7.81
C GLY A 136 16.42 4.53 6.73
N GLU A 137 17.01 4.31 5.55
CA GLU A 137 16.72 5.15 4.38
C GLU A 137 15.29 4.90 3.90
N ASP A 138 14.60 5.97 3.48
CA ASP A 138 13.28 5.87 2.87
C ASP A 138 13.39 5.27 1.46
N PRO A 139 12.87 4.04 1.23
CA PRO A 139 12.87 3.42 -0.10
C PRO A 139 11.93 4.11 -1.10
N ASN A 140 10.98 4.91 -0.63
CA ASN A 140 9.99 5.58 -1.47
C ASN A 140 10.48 6.92 -2.01
N LYS A 141 11.61 7.42 -1.49
CA LYS A 141 12.16 8.72 -1.86
C LYS A 141 12.39 8.80 -3.38
N GLY A 142 11.74 9.78 -4.01
CA GLY A 142 11.80 10.01 -5.45
C GLY A 142 10.97 9.02 -6.29
N LEU A 143 10.40 7.97 -5.70
CA LEU A 143 9.47 7.07 -6.38
C LEU A 143 8.00 7.47 -6.15
N ILE A 144 7.72 8.12 -5.02
CA ILE A 144 6.37 8.54 -4.62
C ILE A 144 5.68 9.44 -5.66
N ASP A 145 6.44 10.25 -6.39
CA ASP A 145 5.92 11.16 -7.41
C ASP A 145 5.39 10.42 -8.65
N TYR A 146 5.82 9.17 -8.82
CA TYR A 146 5.48 8.30 -9.96
C TYR A 146 4.41 7.25 -9.63
N VAL A 147 3.83 7.28 -8.43
CA VAL A 147 2.79 6.34 -8.02
C VAL A 147 1.61 6.36 -9.01
N GLY A 148 1.17 5.18 -9.43
CA GLY A 148 0.10 4.98 -10.42
C GLY A 148 0.50 5.32 -11.86
N GLN A 149 1.78 5.62 -12.12
CA GLN A 149 2.32 5.92 -13.45
C GLN A 149 3.23 4.78 -13.93
N THR A 150 3.29 4.62 -15.26
CA THR A 150 4.30 3.76 -15.88
C THR A 150 5.63 4.50 -15.97
N VAL A 151 6.69 3.81 -15.57
CA VAL A 151 8.06 4.33 -15.51
C VAL A 151 9.06 3.36 -16.12
N LEU A 152 10.17 3.92 -16.59
CA LEU A 152 11.39 3.18 -16.89
C LEU A 152 12.31 3.27 -15.67
N VAL A 153 12.53 2.14 -15.02
CA VAL A 153 13.36 2.01 -13.83
C VAL A 153 14.65 1.31 -14.19
N LYS A 154 15.78 1.96 -13.94
CA LYS A 154 17.09 1.33 -14.05
C LYS A 154 17.60 1.05 -12.65
N GLY A 155 18.15 -0.15 -12.44
CA GLY A 155 18.58 -0.54 -11.11
C GLY A 155 19.26 -1.89 -11.08
N ARG A 156 19.58 -2.36 -9.88
CA ARG A 156 20.14 -3.69 -9.65
C ARG A 156 19.09 -4.59 -9.01
N VAL A 157 18.84 -5.75 -9.63
CA VAL A 157 17.86 -6.72 -9.14
C VAL A 157 18.54 -7.75 -8.24
N TYR A 158 17.83 -8.10 -7.17
CA TYR A 158 18.20 -9.09 -6.19
C TYR A 158 17.10 -10.13 -6.06
N SER A 159 17.49 -11.40 -5.89
CA SER A 159 16.55 -12.46 -5.54
C SER A 159 17.05 -13.23 -4.33
N ARG A 160 16.18 -13.45 -3.35
CA ARG A 160 16.50 -14.18 -2.11
C ARG A 160 15.23 -14.80 -1.52
N GLY A 161 15.24 -16.10 -1.23
CA GLY A 161 14.13 -16.76 -0.53
C GLY A 161 12.77 -16.62 -1.23
N GLY A 162 12.75 -16.59 -2.57
CA GLY A 162 11.53 -16.37 -3.37
C GLY A 162 11.12 -14.90 -3.53
N ALA A 163 11.70 -13.98 -2.76
CA ALA A 163 11.48 -12.55 -2.94
C ALA A 163 12.35 -12.00 -4.09
N THR A 164 11.81 -11.00 -4.78
CA THR A 164 12.54 -10.22 -5.78
C THR A 164 12.50 -8.74 -5.39
N GLY A 165 13.67 -8.12 -5.35
CA GLY A 165 13.81 -6.71 -5.02
C GLY A 165 14.66 -5.97 -6.04
N ILE A 166 14.48 -4.65 -6.12
CA ILE A 166 15.28 -3.77 -6.96
C ILE A 166 15.83 -2.63 -6.13
N LYS A 167 17.14 -2.40 -6.27
CA LYS A 167 17.74 -1.13 -5.89
C LYS A 167 17.63 -0.19 -7.08
N VAL A 168 16.80 0.83 -6.95
CA VAL A 168 16.57 1.84 -7.98
C VAL A 168 17.80 2.74 -8.09
N ALA A 169 18.33 2.88 -9.30
CA ALA A 169 19.40 3.83 -9.62
C ALA A 169 18.84 5.08 -10.33
N SER A 170 17.84 4.90 -11.19
CA SER A 170 17.10 6.00 -11.79
C SER A 170 15.66 5.58 -12.11
N VAL A 171 14.76 6.57 -12.13
CA VAL A 171 13.37 6.43 -12.53
C VAL A 171 13.01 7.59 -13.45
N GLU A 172 12.35 7.29 -14.56
CA GLU A 172 11.87 8.28 -15.52
C GLU A 172 10.46 7.90 -15.99
N PRO A 173 9.57 8.87 -16.27
CA PRO A 173 8.27 8.58 -16.88
C PRO A 173 8.43 7.76 -18.17
N TYR A 174 7.55 6.79 -18.37
CA TYR A 174 7.51 6.02 -19.61
C TYR A 174 6.12 6.15 -20.24
N SER A 175 6.07 6.74 -21.44
CA SER A 175 4.88 6.79 -22.27
C SER A 175 5.09 5.93 -23.52
N PRO A 176 4.23 4.94 -23.80
CA PRO A 176 4.33 4.11 -24.99
C PRO A 176 4.05 4.89 -26.29
N THR A 177 3.56 6.13 -26.21
CA THR A 177 3.10 6.93 -27.37
C THR A 177 4.22 7.69 -28.10
N ALA A 178 5.49 7.37 -27.88
CA ALA A 178 6.60 7.90 -28.68
C ALA A 178 6.91 7.03 -29.92
N VAL A 179 5.88 6.46 -30.54
CA VAL A 179 5.98 5.89 -31.90
C VAL A 179 5.51 6.98 -32.86
N PRO A 180 6.37 7.54 -33.73
CA PRO A 180 5.92 8.41 -34.80
C PRO A 180 4.98 7.60 -35.67
N THR A 181 3.72 8.01 -35.76
CA THR A 181 2.80 7.53 -36.78
C THR A 181 3.36 7.99 -38.12
N GLU A 182 3.95 7.08 -38.90
CA GLU A 182 4.19 7.30 -40.34
C GLU A 182 2.88 7.30 -41.12
#